data_AF-A0A2D6QZ78-F1
#
_entry.id   AF-A0A2D6QZ78-F1
#
_cell.length_a   1.000
_cell.length_b   1.000
_cell.length_c   1.000
_cell.angle_alpha   90.00
_cell.angle_beta   90.00
_cell.angle_gamma   90.00
#
_symmetry.space_group_name_H-M   'P 1'
#
loop_
_entity.id
_entity.type
_entity.pdbx_description
1 polymer ?
#
loop_
_entity_poly.entity_id
_entity_poly.type
_entity_poly.pdbx_seq_one_letter_code
_entity_poly.pdbx_strand_id
1 'polypeptide(L)'
;MTDDSSTFRRTVSSDDLARLKQEREEVDRKYNEALTALDRAVQQMPSLPDPPPPPDDSQVGPLNARWRLIPDHAPTVGSGLRAWFRRVVWKLVAPAFQQQHEFNSALVDHFNRNLRVDRERNQVLFEVLATLRGQSEALTAFENRLVLFVQQLTPYVDTKDLELAGILRRINEDRAEAIVGLEQRTVGLAGGIGGVSDELQKRWESMVARERRYEAQVHEVRTTLSTLQQSSLTLKRELERWLERRPDAPPPIQPSDAAAHANASTTIDSYKYVGFEDQFRGSPKQIRSRLEAYLPDFEGASDVLDVGCGRGEFLDLLREHDIGGRGLDLNHEMVEVCHSRGLTAAEGDALGYLEGLPDKSLGGLMAAQVVEHLDPGYLMQMLDAAYHKLRPGSKIILETINPACWYAFFESYIRDVTHVRPLHPDTLQYLMLSSGFQKVDVRYSAPFPDDSKLQSVPTLAVATGGERTSDIEAVISTVNENASKLNTLLFTHLDYAAVGERL
;
A
#
# COMPACT_ATOMS: atom_id res chain seq x y z
N MET A 1 42.44 55.89 3.72
CA MET A 1 42.57 55.44 2.33
C MET A 1 43.35 54.13 2.40
N THR A 2 42.81 53.03 2.93
CA THR A 2 41.61 52.27 2.52
C THR A 2 41.57 52.06 1.02
N ASP A 3 42.18 50.96 0.59
CA ASP A 3 41.63 50.12 -0.46
C ASP A 3 41.84 48.67 0.00
N ASP A 4 40.78 48.09 0.54
CA ASP A 4 40.74 46.77 1.17
C ASP A 4 40.22 45.77 0.15
N SER A 5 41.12 44.89 -0.28
CA SER A 5 40.84 43.82 -1.22
C SER A 5 40.12 42.65 -0.52
N SER A 6 38.79 42.70 -0.39
CA SER A 6 38.01 41.53 0.04
C SER A 6 37.61 40.68 -1.17
N THR A 7 38.57 39.89 -1.68
CA THR A 7 38.31 38.89 -2.71
C THR A 7 37.46 37.76 -2.12
N PHE A 8 36.17 37.74 -2.46
CA PHE A 8 35.23 36.67 -2.12
C PHE A 8 35.74 35.34 -2.70
N ARG A 9 36.20 34.40 -1.85
CA ARG A 9 36.49 33.03 -2.29
C ARG A 9 35.17 32.26 -2.38
N ARG A 10 34.68 32.04 -3.60
CA ARG A 10 33.67 31.01 -3.91
C ARG A 10 34.15 29.69 -3.30
N THR A 11 33.32 29.05 -2.48
CA THR A 11 33.62 27.79 -1.79
C THR A 11 33.56 26.56 -2.69
N VAL A 12 33.15 26.71 -3.96
CA VAL A 12 33.22 25.67 -5.01
C VAL A 12 33.69 26.34 -6.31
N SER A 13 34.74 25.81 -6.95
CA SER A 13 35.23 26.33 -8.23
C SER A 13 34.20 26.08 -9.35
N SER A 14 34.19 26.92 -10.39
CA SER A 14 33.44 26.62 -11.62
C SER A 14 33.86 25.28 -12.23
N ASP A 15 35.12 24.91 -12.05
CA ASP A 15 35.69 23.67 -12.55
C ASP A 15 35.21 22.46 -11.73
N ASP A 16 34.98 22.64 -10.42
CA ASP A 16 34.39 21.60 -9.56
C ASP A 16 32.92 21.36 -9.90
N LEU A 17 32.15 22.41 -10.20
CA LEU A 17 30.77 22.29 -10.66
C LEU A 17 30.68 21.64 -12.04
N ALA A 18 31.59 21.98 -12.94
CA ALA A 18 31.69 21.34 -14.25
C ALA A 18 32.03 19.84 -14.11
N ARG A 19 32.97 19.49 -13.22
CA ARG A 19 33.33 18.09 -12.92
C ARG A 19 32.15 17.31 -12.35
N LEU A 20 31.46 17.85 -11.35
CA LEU A 20 30.29 17.19 -10.73
C LEU A 20 29.13 17.02 -11.72
N LYS A 21 28.92 18.01 -12.61
CA LYS A 21 27.93 17.89 -13.68
C LYS A 21 28.30 16.78 -14.66
N GLN A 22 29.57 16.68 -15.04
CA GLN A 22 30.04 15.64 -15.95
C GLN A 22 29.96 14.25 -15.30
N GLU A 23 30.35 14.10 -14.04
CA GLU A 23 30.21 12.84 -13.28
C GLU A 23 28.74 12.40 -13.20
N ARG A 24 27.81 13.33 -12.96
CA ARG A 24 26.37 13.05 -13.00
C ARG A 24 25.90 12.60 -14.38
N GLU A 25 26.24 13.33 -15.44
CA GLU A 25 25.85 12.97 -16.82
C GLU A 25 26.39 11.58 -17.22
N GLU A 26 27.57 11.19 -16.73
CA GLU A 26 28.11 9.85 -16.95
C GLU A 26 27.36 8.76 -16.18
N VAL A 27 26.94 9.04 -14.94
CA VAL A 27 26.11 8.13 -14.13
C VAL A 27 24.74 7.94 -14.80
N ASP A 28 24.10 9.04 -15.22
CA ASP A 28 22.81 9.01 -15.93
C ASP A 28 22.91 8.22 -17.23
N ARG A 29 24.02 8.39 -17.97
CA ARG A 29 24.27 7.62 -19.21
C ARG A 29 24.41 6.13 -18.93
N LYS A 30 25.24 5.73 -17.95
CA LYS A 30 25.44 4.31 -17.58
C LYS A 30 24.13 3.68 -17.10
N TYR A 31 23.33 4.44 -16.36
CA TYR A 31 22.03 3.99 -15.89
C TYR A 31 21.04 3.76 -17.05
N ASN A 32 20.94 4.71 -17.99
CA ASN A 32 20.11 4.56 -19.18
C ASN A 32 20.59 3.40 -20.07
N GLU A 33 21.90 3.19 -20.19
CA GLU A 33 22.45 2.03 -20.91
C GLU A 33 22.06 0.71 -20.24
N ALA A 34 22.11 0.63 -18.91
CA ALA A 34 21.69 -0.56 -18.16
C ALA A 34 20.19 -0.84 -18.30
N LEU A 35 19.34 0.20 -18.25
CA LEU A 35 17.91 0.10 -18.50
C LEU A 35 17.61 -0.38 -19.93
N THR A 36 18.32 0.16 -20.91
CA THR A 36 18.17 -0.24 -22.32
C THR A 36 18.68 -1.67 -22.56
N ALA A 37 19.67 -2.13 -21.79
CA ALA A 37 20.15 -3.51 -21.83
C ALA A 37 19.13 -4.47 -21.17
N LEU A 38 18.51 -4.06 -20.07
CA LEU A 38 17.46 -4.82 -19.39
C LEU A 38 16.20 -4.94 -20.26
N ASP A 39 15.75 -3.84 -20.87
CA ASP A 39 14.61 -3.80 -21.80
C ASP A 39 14.83 -4.75 -22.99
N ARG A 40 16.07 -4.79 -23.52
CA ARG A 40 16.46 -5.74 -24.57
C ARG A 40 16.57 -7.19 -24.10
N ALA A 41 16.78 -7.42 -22.81
CA ALA A 41 16.89 -8.76 -22.21
C ALA A 41 15.53 -9.36 -21.84
N VAL A 42 14.44 -8.57 -21.84
CA VAL A 42 13.07 -9.05 -21.67
C VAL A 42 12.78 -10.12 -22.72
N GLN A 43 12.31 -11.28 -22.28
CA GLN A 43 12.12 -12.41 -23.18
C GLN A 43 11.01 -12.11 -24.19
N GLN A 44 11.33 -12.23 -25.48
CA GLN A 44 10.33 -12.27 -26.53
C GLN A 44 9.71 -13.67 -26.55
N MET A 45 8.38 -13.73 -26.46
CA MET A 45 7.63 -14.99 -26.41
C MET A 45 7.97 -15.83 -27.67
N PRO A 46 8.56 -17.02 -27.52
CA PRO A 46 8.77 -17.89 -28.67
C PRO A 46 7.41 -18.37 -29.19
N SER A 47 7.23 -18.41 -30.52
CA SER A 47 6.00 -18.91 -31.12
C SER A 47 5.84 -20.41 -30.84
N LEU A 48 4.99 -20.75 -29.87
CA LEU A 48 4.63 -22.14 -29.60
C LEU A 48 3.69 -22.65 -30.70
N PRO A 49 3.91 -23.87 -31.24
CA PRO A 49 3.04 -24.46 -32.25
C PRO A 49 1.64 -24.73 -31.68
N ASP A 50 0.63 -24.68 -32.54
CA ASP A 50 -0.73 -25.03 -32.17
C ASP A 50 -0.86 -26.53 -31.87
N PRO A 51 -1.75 -26.91 -30.93
CA PRO A 51 -1.97 -28.31 -30.61
C PRO A 51 -2.49 -29.08 -31.84
N PRO A 52 -2.07 -30.35 -32.01
CA PRO A 52 -2.52 -31.15 -33.15
C PRO A 52 -4.03 -31.42 -33.06
N PRO A 53 -4.74 -31.53 -34.20
CA PRO A 53 -6.17 -31.80 -34.21
C PRO A 53 -6.50 -33.14 -33.54
N PRO A 54 -7.70 -33.28 -32.92
CA PRO A 54 -8.12 -34.53 -32.31
C PRO A 54 -8.29 -35.64 -33.38
N PRO A 55 -8.18 -36.92 -32.98
CA PRO A 55 -8.41 -38.04 -33.90
C PRO A 55 -9.85 -38.04 -34.46
N ASP A 56 -10.00 -38.49 -35.71
CA ASP A 56 -11.30 -38.58 -36.39
C ASP A 56 -12.16 -39.72 -35.80
N ASP A 57 -13.22 -39.33 -35.10
CA ASP A 57 -14.14 -40.25 -34.44
C ASP A 57 -15.31 -40.70 -35.33
N SER A 58 -15.40 -40.21 -36.58
CA SER A 58 -16.56 -40.43 -37.45
C SER A 58 -16.85 -41.91 -37.74
N GLN A 59 -15.80 -42.74 -37.83
CA GLN A 59 -15.92 -44.18 -38.14
C GLN A 59 -15.94 -45.07 -36.90
N VAL A 60 -15.61 -44.55 -35.72
CA VAL A 60 -15.46 -45.35 -34.49
C VAL A 60 -16.81 -45.92 -34.05
N GLY A 61 -17.86 -45.10 -34.06
CA GLY A 61 -19.24 -45.54 -33.76
C GLY A 61 -19.74 -46.63 -34.72
N PRO A 62 -19.69 -46.43 -36.05
CA PRO A 62 -20.02 -47.45 -37.04
C PRO A 62 -19.23 -48.75 -36.92
N LEU A 63 -17.91 -48.68 -36.68
CA LEU A 63 -17.05 -49.85 -36.47
C LEU A 63 -17.47 -50.66 -35.23
N ASN A 64 -17.71 -49.96 -34.11
CA ASN A 64 -18.16 -50.58 -32.86
C ASN A 64 -19.54 -51.24 -32.98
N ALA A 65 -20.41 -50.75 -33.86
CA ALA A 65 -21.74 -51.33 -34.08
C ALA A 65 -21.73 -52.52 -35.08
N ARG A 66 -20.82 -52.52 -36.06
CA ARG A 66 -20.90 -53.43 -37.22
C ARG A 66 -19.98 -54.65 -37.16
N TRP A 67 -19.04 -54.71 -36.21
CA TRP A 67 -18.07 -55.80 -36.15
C TRP A 67 -18.70 -57.16 -35.80
N ARG A 68 -19.84 -57.15 -35.10
CA ARG A 68 -20.61 -58.35 -34.76
C ARG A 68 -21.45 -58.83 -35.94
N LEU A 69 -20.84 -59.66 -36.77
CA LEU A 69 -21.47 -60.23 -37.97
C LEU A 69 -22.42 -61.41 -37.67
N ILE A 70 -22.32 -62.03 -36.49
CA ILE A 70 -23.07 -63.23 -36.12
C ILE A 70 -23.87 -62.95 -34.85
N PRO A 71 -25.18 -63.25 -34.79
CA PRO A 71 -25.93 -63.31 -33.54
C PRO A 71 -25.35 -64.39 -32.62
N ASP A 72 -25.40 -64.21 -31.31
CA ASP A 72 -24.81 -65.13 -30.32
C ASP A 72 -25.33 -66.59 -30.39
N HIS A 73 -26.29 -66.90 -31.27
CA HIS A 73 -27.02 -68.16 -31.31
C HIS A 73 -27.02 -68.72 -32.74
N ALA A 74 -26.66 -70.00 -32.89
CA ALA A 74 -26.78 -70.71 -34.17
C ALA A 74 -28.22 -70.62 -34.70
N PRO A 75 -28.43 -70.54 -36.03
CA PRO A 75 -29.76 -70.42 -36.61
C PRO A 75 -30.66 -71.55 -36.07
N THR A 76 -31.83 -71.21 -35.54
CA THR A 76 -32.80 -72.19 -35.06
C THR A 76 -33.31 -73.01 -36.24
N VAL A 77 -32.92 -74.29 -36.30
CA VAL A 77 -33.26 -75.14 -37.44
C VAL A 77 -34.38 -76.11 -37.03
N GLY A 78 -35.54 -76.02 -37.70
CA GLY A 78 -36.66 -76.96 -37.53
C GLY A 78 -36.33 -78.41 -37.96
N SER A 79 -37.33 -79.29 -38.06
CA SER A 79 -37.17 -80.67 -38.53
C SER A 79 -37.41 -80.81 -40.05
N GLY A 80 -36.64 -81.67 -40.73
CA GLY A 80 -36.78 -81.97 -42.17
C GLY A 80 -35.48 -81.92 -43.00
N LEU A 81 -35.54 -82.35 -44.26
CA LEU A 81 -34.38 -82.42 -45.16
C LEU A 81 -33.71 -81.06 -45.42
N ARG A 82 -34.50 -79.97 -45.50
CA ARG A 82 -33.98 -78.59 -45.63
C ARG A 82 -33.22 -78.14 -44.38
N ALA A 83 -33.63 -78.60 -43.21
CA ALA A 83 -32.96 -78.30 -41.95
C ALA A 83 -31.63 -79.05 -41.81
N TRP A 84 -31.60 -80.30 -42.24
CA TRP A 84 -30.36 -81.07 -42.32
C TRP A 84 -29.35 -80.40 -43.26
N PHE A 85 -29.77 -79.99 -44.46
CA PHE A 85 -28.91 -79.28 -45.40
C PHE A 85 -28.36 -77.97 -44.83
N ARG A 86 -29.21 -77.14 -44.17
CA ARG A 86 -28.76 -75.92 -43.49
C ARG A 86 -27.75 -76.19 -42.38
N ARG A 87 -27.89 -77.27 -41.61
CA ARG A 87 -26.90 -77.67 -40.58
C ARG A 87 -25.56 -78.08 -41.17
N VAL A 88 -25.55 -78.79 -42.30
CA VAL A 88 -24.32 -79.19 -43.00
C VAL A 88 -23.60 -77.97 -43.56
N VAL A 89 -24.33 -77.07 -44.23
CA VAL A 89 -23.77 -75.81 -44.74
C VAL A 89 -23.26 -74.94 -43.60
N TRP A 90 -24.01 -74.80 -42.50
CA TRP A 90 -23.55 -74.05 -41.33
C TRP A 90 -22.29 -74.65 -40.71
N LYS A 91 -22.19 -75.98 -40.57
CA LYS A 91 -20.95 -76.62 -40.08
C LYS A 91 -19.72 -76.35 -40.96
N LEU A 92 -19.92 -76.17 -42.27
CA LEU A 92 -18.82 -75.85 -43.19
C LEU A 92 -18.42 -74.37 -43.14
N VAL A 93 -19.39 -73.45 -42.99
CA VAL A 93 -19.12 -72.00 -43.09
C VAL A 93 -18.92 -71.35 -41.70
N ALA A 94 -19.47 -71.91 -40.63
CA ALA A 94 -19.34 -71.37 -39.27
C ALA A 94 -17.89 -71.16 -38.80
N PRO A 95 -16.92 -72.04 -39.08
CA PRO A 95 -15.53 -71.80 -38.70
C PRO A 95 -14.94 -70.54 -39.34
N ALA A 96 -15.26 -70.27 -40.62
CA ALA A 96 -14.79 -69.07 -41.32
C ALA A 96 -15.44 -67.79 -40.76
N PHE A 97 -16.74 -67.84 -40.45
CA PHE A 97 -17.42 -66.73 -39.80
C PHE A 97 -16.90 -66.48 -38.38
N GLN A 98 -16.60 -67.52 -37.62
CA GLN A 98 -16.00 -67.41 -36.28
C GLN A 98 -14.61 -66.78 -36.34
N GLN A 99 -13.76 -67.22 -37.28
CA GLN A 99 -12.45 -66.60 -37.52
C GLN A 99 -12.59 -65.12 -37.91
N GLN A 100 -13.55 -64.78 -38.77
CA GLN A 100 -13.83 -63.38 -39.14
C GLN A 100 -14.32 -62.56 -37.93
N HIS A 101 -15.15 -63.14 -37.07
CA HIS A 101 -15.66 -62.48 -35.87
C HIS A 101 -14.53 -62.21 -34.86
N GLU A 102 -13.67 -63.21 -34.61
CA GLU A 102 -12.50 -63.07 -33.75
C GLU A 102 -11.54 -62.00 -34.30
N PHE A 103 -11.25 -62.04 -35.61
CA PHE A 103 -10.44 -61.02 -36.26
C PHE A 103 -11.03 -59.61 -36.12
N ASN A 104 -12.32 -59.45 -36.43
CA ASN A 104 -13.02 -58.16 -36.32
C ASN A 104 -13.02 -57.64 -34.88
N SER A 105 -13.24 -58.52 -33.89
CA SER A 105 -13.23 -58.18 -32.47
C SER A 105 -11.86 -57.70 -32.01
N ALA A 106 -10.80 -58.42 -32.37
CA ALA A 106 -9.42 -58.08 -32.03
C ALA A 106 -8.99 -56.76 -32.68
N LEU A 107 -9.41 -56.52 -33.93
CA LEU A 107 -9.16 -55.28 -34.64
C LEU A 107 -9.88 -54.10 -33.97
N VAL A 108 -11.17 -54.20 -33.70
CA VAL A 108 -11.94 -53.14 -33.02
C VAL A 108 -11.41 -52.86 -31.62
N ASP A 109 -11.07 -53.90 -30.85
CA ASP A 109 -10.49 -53.79 -29.52
C ASP A 109 -9.10 -53.11 -29.57
N HIS A 110 -8.26 -53.46 -30.54
CA HIS A 110 -6.98 -52.77 -30.78
C HIS A 110 -7.16 -51.30 -31.16
N PHE A 111 -8.08 -50.99 -32.09
CA PHE A 111 -8.40 -49.62 -32.49
C PHE A 111 -8.90 -48.78 -31.32
N ASN A 112 -9.85 -49.28 -30.54
CA ASN A 112 -10.39 -48.55 -29.38
C ASN A 112 -9.33 -48.29 -28.31
N ARG A 113 -8.43 -49.26 -28.05
CA ARG A 113 -7.31 -49.08 -27.11
C ARG A 113 -6.35 -47.99 -27.59
N ASN A 114 -5.97 -47.99 -28.86
CA ASN A 114 -5.08 -46.98 -29.40
C ASN A 114 -5.74 -45.59 -29.45
N LEU A 115 -7.01 -45.51 -29.85
CA LEU A 115 -7.76 -44.25 -29.86
C LEU A 115 -7.87 -43.63 -28.47
N ARG A 116 -8.03 -44.44 -27.42
CA ARG A 116 -8.02 -43.92 -26.04
C ARG A 116 -6.68 -43.28 -25.69
N VAL A 117 -5.57 -43.98 -25.99
CA VAL A 117 -4.22 -43.45 -25.75
C VAL A 117 -3.96 -42.18 -26.57
N ASP A 118 -4.43 -42.14 -27.82
CA ASP A 118 -4.29 -40.95 -28.68
C ASP A 118 -5.11 -39.76 -28.17
N ARG A 119 -6.31 -39.98 -27.64
CA ARG A 119 -7.13 -38.92 -27.01
C ARG A 119 -6.46 -38.39 -25.74
N GLU A 120 -6.01 -39.27 -24.85
CA GLU A 120 -5.30 -38.90 -23.62
C GLU A 120 -4.01 -38.13 -23.95
N ARG A 121 -3.23 -38.58 -24.93
CA ARG A 121 -2.03 -37.90 -25.40
C ARG A 121 -2.34 -36.51 -25.97
N ASN A 122 -3.38 -36.38 -26.80
CA ASN A 122 -3.76 -35.10 -27.37
C ASN A 122 -4.20 -34.11 -26.27
N GLN A 123 -4.99 -34.57 -25.31
CA GLN A 123 -5.43 -33.75 -24.17
C GLN A 123 -4.25 -33.27 -23.30
N VAL A 124 -3.32 -34.17 -22.94
CA VAL A 124 -2.14 -33.80 -22.17
C VAL A 124 -1.26 -32.80 -22.94
N LEU A 125 -1.07 -33.00 -24.24
CA LEU A 125 -0.33 -32.04 -25.07
C LEU A 125 -1.01 -30.67 -25.12
N PHE A 126 -2.33 -30.63 -25.22
CA PHE A 126 -3.10 -29.39 -25.18
C PHE A 126 -2.92 -28.65 -23.85
N GLU A 127 -3.07 -29.36 -22.72
CA GLU A 127 -2.95 -28.78 -21.38
C GLU A 127 -1.53 -28.28 -21.08
N VAL A 128 -0.50 -29.05 -21.49
CA VAL A 128 0.90 -28.64 -21.35
C VAL A 128 1.21 -27.39 -22.18
N LEU A 129 0.79 -27.36 -23.46
CA LEU A 129 1.00 -26.20 -24.32
C LEU A 129 0.26 -24.95 -23.81
N ALA A 130 -0.96 -25.12 -23.30
CA ALA A 130 -1.72 -24.02 -22.70
C ALA A 130 -1.05 -23.48 -21.43
N THR A 131 -0.55 -24.38 -20.58
CA THR A 131 0.16 -24.00 -19.34
C THR A 131 1.47 -23.28 -19.65
N LEU A 132 2.26 -23.80 -20.59
CA LEU A 132 3.50 -23.15 -21.03
C LEU A 132 3.24 -21.76 -21.63
N ARG A 133 2.17 -21.61 -22.42
CA ARG A 133 1.76 -20.29 -22.95
C ARG A 133 1.41 -19.33 -21.81
N GLY A 134 0.58 -19.76 -20.85
CA GLY A 134 0.20 -18.93 -19.70
C GLY A 134 1.39 -18.55 -18.80
N GLN A 135 2.32 -19.47 -18.55
CA GLN A 135 3.54 -19.17 -17.79
C GLN A 135 4.44 -18.18 -18.53
N SER A 136 4.60 -18.33 -19.85
CA SER A 136 5.38 -17.40 -20.65
C SER A 136 4.77 -15.99 -20.67
N GLU A 137 3.45 -15.88 -20.79
CA GLU A 137 2.72 -14.61 -20.72
C GLU A 137 2.89 -13.92 -19.36
N ALA A 138 2.77 -14.69 -18.27
CA ALA A 138 2.94 -14.18 -16.92
C ALA A 138 4.38 -13.71 -16.66
N LEU A 139 5.38 -14.45 -17.16
CA LEU A 139 6.79 -14.09 -17.04
C LEU A 139 7.10 -12.79 -17.79
N THR A 140 6.66 -12.67 -19.05
CA THR A 140 6.82 -11.42 -19.83
C THR A 140 6.11 -10.25 -19.15
N ALA A 141 4.93 -10.45 -18.57
CA ALA A 141 4.22 -9.41 -17.82
C ALA A 141 4.96 -8.99 -16.55
N PHE A 142 5.58 -9.94 -15.83
CA PHE A 142 6.40 -9.67 -14.67
C PHE A 142 7.67 -8.89 -15.03
N GLU A 143 8.40 -9.33 -16.06
CA GLU A 143 9.62 -8.67 -16.54
C GLU A 143 9.33 -7.22 -16.98
N ASN A 144 8.24 -6.99 -17.73
CA ASN A 144 7.82 -5.64 -18.12
C ASN A 144 7.47 -4.75 -16.92
N ARG A 145 6.78 -5.30 -15.91
CA ARG A 145 6.46 -4.56 -14.67
C ARG A 145 7.71 -4.26 -13.86
N LEU A 146 8.68 -5.16 -13.85
CA LEU A 146 9.96 -4.95 -13.18
C LEU A 146 10.76 -3.82 -13.85
N VAL A 147 10.79 -3.77 -15.18
CA VAL A 147 11.40 -2.65 -15.92
C VAL A 147 10.73 -1.32 -15.55
N LEU A 148 9.39 -1.27 -15.54
CA LEU A 148 8.64 -0.08 -15.15
C LEU A 148 8.92 0.33 -13.69
N PHE A 149 8.99 -0.62 -12.77
CA PHE A 149 9.31 -0.37 -11.37
C PHE A 149 10.72 0.20 -11.20
N VAL A 150 11.72 -0.37 -11.88
CA VAL A 150 13.10 0.13 -11.86
C VAL A 150 13.19 1.54 -12.48
N GLN A 151 12.44 1.84 -13.54
CA GLN A 151 12.35 3.18 -14.13
C GLN A 151 11.70 4.23 -13.20
N GLN A 152 10.82 3.80 -12.28
CA GLN A 152 10.18 4.69 -11.31
C GLN A 152 11.04 4.94 -10.05
N LEU A 153 12.05 4.10 -9.82
CA LEU A 153 12.97 4.24 -8.69
C LEU A 153 13.97 5.39 -8.87
N THR A 154 14.43 5.67 -10.09
CA THR A 154 15.42 6.74 -10.36
C THR A 154 14.92 8.13 -9.97
N PRO A 155 13.73 8.57 -10.41
CA PRO A 155 13.20 9.88 -10.05
C PRO A 155 13.08 10.08 -8.53
N TYR A 156 12.78 8.99 -7.80
CA TYR A 156 12.61 9.00 -6.35
C TYR A 156 13.95 9.09 -5.60
N VAL A 157 14.98 8.36 -6.06
CA VAL A 157 16.34 8.47 -5.49
C VAL A 157 16.96 9.83 -5.82
N ASP A 158 16.79 10.31 -7.06
CA ASP A 158 17.30 11.62 -7.49
C ASP A 158 16.63 12.78 -6.75
N THR A 159 15.32 12.72 -6.46
CA THR A 159 14.66 13.75 -5.65
C THR A 159 15.18 13.77 -4.22
N LYS A 160 15.52 12.61 -3.65
CA LYS A 160 16.10 12.53 -2.29
C LYS A 160 17.52 13.07 -2.24
N ASP A 161 18.33 12.83 -3.26
CA ASP A 161 19.67 13.42 -3.38
C ASP A 161 19.61 14.94 -3.62
N LEU A 162 18.63 15.43 -4.38
CA LEU A 162 18.34 16.87 -4.53
C LEU A 162 17.85 17.53 -3.25
N GLU A 163 17.04 16.82 -2.44
CA GLU A 163 16.58 17.29 -1.13
C GLU A 163 17.77 17.38 -0.15
N LEU A 164 18.65 16.38 -0.12
CA LEU A 164 19.87 16.38 0.69
C LEU A 164 20.86 17.47 0.25
N ALA A 165 21.07 17.63 -1.06
CA ALA A 165 21.93 18.68 -1.63
C ALA A 165 21.35 20.07 -1.37
N GLY A 166 20.02 20.23 -1.40
CA GLY A 166 19.31 21.46 -1.05
C GLY A 166 19.44 21.81 0.45
N ILE A 167 19.40 20.80 1.33
CA ILE A 167 19.61 20.96 2.77
C ILE A 167 21.07 21.35 3.08
N LEU A 168 22.04 20.67 2.47
CA LEU A 168 23.47 21.01 2.62
C LEU A 168 23.81 22.40 2.06
N ARG A 169 23.10 22.82 1.02
CA ARG A 169 23.23 24.16 0.43
C ARG A 169 22.61 25.24 1.33
N ARG A 170 21.43 25.01 1.90
CA ARG A 170 20.82 25.91 2.91
C ARG A 170 21.70 26.07 4.15
N ILE A 171 22.27 24.98 4.67
CA ILE A 171 23.19 25.05 5.83
C ILE A 171 24.43 25.92 5.55
N ASN A 172 24.92 25.94 4.32
CA ASN A 172 26.06 26.78 3.91
C ASN A 172 25.66 28.23 3.55
N GLU A 173 24.47 28.43 2.97
CA GLU A 173 23.91 29.75 2.63
C GLU A 173 23.44 30.48 3.91
N ASP A 174 22.83 29.79 4.88
CA ASP A 174 22.40 30.34 6.18
C ASP A 174 23.60 30.77 7.04
N ARG A 175 24.76 30.08 6.92
CA ARG A 175 26.03 30.51 7.54
C ARG A 175 26.63 31.74 6.88
N ALA A 176 26.33 32.01 5.61
CA ALA A 176 26.79 33.19 4.88
C ALA A 176 25.83 34.38 5.05
N GLU A 177 24.51 34.15 5.12
CA GLU A 177 23.49 35.19 5.36
C GLU A 177 23.57 35.79 6.77
N ALA A 178 23.96 35.00 7.79
CA ALA A 178 24.17 35.49 9.15
C ALA A 178 25.32 36.53 9.27
N ILE A 179 26.20 36.63 8.27
CA ILE A 179 27.34 37.57 8.24
C ILE A 179 27.03 38.82 7.40
N VAL A 180 26.02 38.80 6.52
CA VAL A 180 25.76 39.88 5.54
C VAL A 180 24.44 40.62 5.79
N GLY A 181 23.75 40.34 6.91
CA GLY A 181 22.55 41.05 7.37
C GLY A 181 22.72 42.53 7.77
N LEU A 182 23.76 43.20 7.28
CA LEU A 182 24.02 44.64 7.37
C LEU A 182 24.59 45.12 6.03
N GLU A 183 23.75 45.25 5.01
CA GLU A 183 23.71 46.38 4.06
C GLU A 183 22.99 46.03 2.73
N GLN A 184 21.88 46.73 2.52
CA GLN A 184 21.36 47.20 1.23
C GLN A 184 20.57 46.28 0.27
N ARG A 185 19.35 46.79 0.04
CA ARG A 185 18.28 46.44 -0.90
C ARG A 185 18.66 46.40 -2.39
N THR A 186 17.93 45.52 -3.09
CA THR A 186 17.41 45.60 -4.48
C THR A 186 18.37 45.56 -5.68
N VAL A 187 18.17 44.54 -6.54
CA VAL A 187 17.90 44.56 -8.01
C VAL A 187 18.52 43.32 -8.68
N GLY A 188 17.71 42.56 -9.43
CA GLY A 188 18.24 41.67 -10.49
C GLY A 188 17.45 40.39 -10.79
N LEU A 189 16.22 40.48 -11.30
CA LEU A 189 15.54 39.35 -11.95
C LEU A 189 15.19 39.70 -13.40
N ALA A 190 16.00 39.25 -14.35
CA ALA A 190 15.64 39.24 -15.78
C ALA A 190 16.35 38.16 -16.64
N GLY A 191 17.26 37.34 -16.11
CA GLY A 191 18.11 36.49 -16.97
C GLY A 191 17.78 35.00 -17.06
N GLY A 192 16.96 34.44 -16.16
CA GLY A 192 16.89 32.98 -15.96
C GLY A 192 15.64 32.26 -16.47
N ILE A 193 14.62 32.99 -16.96
CA ILE A 193 13.27 32.42 -17.11
C ILE A 193 13.02 31.83 -18.50
N GLY A 194 13.76 32.24 -19.54
CA GLY A 194 13.49 31.81 -20.93
C GLY A 194 13.75 30.33 -21.22
N GLY A 195 14.81 29.74 -20.67
CA GLY A 195 15.22 28.38 -21.04
C GLY A 195 14.49 27.25 -20.29
N VAL A 196 13.99 27.53 -19.08
CA VAL A 196 13.30 26.54 -18.24
C VAL A 196 11.80 26.48 -18.59
N SER A 197 11.23 27.59 -19.09
CA SER A 197 9.82 27.63 -19.52
C SER A 197 9.57 26.81 -20.79
N ASP A 198 10.44 26.89 -21.79
CA ASP A 198 10.24 26.18 -23.07
C ASP A 198 10.37 24.64 -22.96
N GLU A 199 11.20 24.15 -22.04
CA GLU A 199 11.37 22.70 -21.80
C GLU A 199 10.27 22.14 -20.90
N LEU A 200 9.82 22.90 -19.88
CA LEU A 200 8.66 22.55 -19.07
C LEU A 200 7.37 22.57 -19.91
N GLN A 201 7.21 23.54 -20.81
CA GLN A 201 6.04 23.66 -21.68
C GLN A 201 5.92 22.44 -22.63
N LYS A 202 7.02 22.01 -23.26
CA LYS A 202 7.05 20.84 -24.15
C LYS A 202 6.79 19.52 -23.41
N ARG A 203 7.30 19.38 -22.17
CA ARG A 203 7.04 18.21 -21.32
C ARG A 203 5.62 18.18 -20.78
N TRP A 204 5.05 19.34 -20.44
CA TRP A 204 3.67 19.50 -20.00
C TRP A 204 2.68 19.14 -21.11
N GLU A 205 2.89 19.62 -22.35
CA GLU A 205 2.04 19.29 -23.50
C GLU A 205 2.07 17.80 -23.87
N SER A 206 3.23 17.14 -23.69
CA SER A 206 3.41 15.69 -23.88
C SER A 206 2.73 14.85 -22.78
N MET A 207 2.83 15.25 -21.51
CA MET A 207 2.15 14.58 -20.41
C MET A 207 0.64 14.76 -20.47
N VAL A 208 0.16 15.97 -20.72
CA VAL A 208 -1.28 16.27 -20.87
C VAL A 208 -1.91 15.51 -22.05
N ALA A 209 -1.18 15.25 -23.13
CA ALA A 209 -1.66 14.44 -24.26
C ALA A 209 -1.67 12.91 -24.02
N ARG A 210 -0.94 12.42 -22.99
CA ARG A 210 -0.97 11.02 -22.53
C ARG A 210 -1.99 10.82 -21.42
N GLU A 211 -2.13 11.80 -20.54
CA GLU A 211 -3.11 11.84 -19.44
C GLU A 211 -4.55 11.95 -19.96
N ARG A 212 -4.82 12.82 -20.95
CA ARG A 212 -6.15 12.95 -21.58
C ARG A 212 -6.70 11.67 -22.22
N ARG A 213 -5.84 10.71 -22.59
CA ARG A 213 -6.25 9.42 -23.16
C ARG A 213 -6.59 8.37 -22.09
N TYR A 214 -6.01 8.47 -20.90
CA TYR A 214 -6.31 7.61 -19.75
C TYR A 214 -7.43 8.19 -18.87
N GLU A 215 -7.48 9.52 -18.74
CA GLU A 215 -8.55 10.24 -18.04
C GLU A 215 -9.90 10.07 -18.74
N ALA A 216 -9.97 10.05 -20.07
CA ALA A 216 -11.26 9.91 -20.76
C ALA A 216 -12.02 8.61 -20.41
N GLN A 217 -11.31 7.49 -20.16
CA GLN A 217 -11.92 6.21 -19.77
C GLN A 217 -12.22 6.10 -18.26
N VAL A 218 -11.42 6.75 -17.41
CA VAL A 218 -11.59 6.71 -15.93
C VAL A 218 -12.52 7.82 -15.43
N HIS A 219 -12.58 8.95 -16.13
CA HIS A 219 -13.44 10.09 -15.80
C HIS A 219 -14.90 9.81 -16.14
N GLU A 220 -15.21 9.03 -17.19
CA GLU A 220 -16.59 8.61 -17.50
C GLU A 220 -17.19 7.72 -16.40
N VAL A 221 -16.40 6.81 -15.84
CA VAL A 221 -16.81 5.93 -14.72
C VAL A 221 -16.86 6.69 -13.40
N ARG A 222 -15.91 7.60 -13.14
CA ARG A 222 -15.92 8.44 -11.92
C ARG A 222 -17.03 9.49 -11.94
N THR A 223 -17.34 10.11 -13.09
CA THR A 223 -18.43 11.09 -13.24
C THR A 223 -19.79 10.44 -13.10
N THR A 224 -20.00 9.23 -13.64
CA THR A 224 -21.24 8.46 -13.40
C THR A 224 -21.39 8.04 -11.94
N LEU A 225 -20.32 7.61 -11.27
CA LEU A 225 -20.36 7.25 -9.85
C LEU A 225 -20.56 8.47 -8.93
N SER A 226 -19.89 9.60 -9.21
CA SER A 226 -20.04 10.84 -8.43
C SER A 226 -21.38 11.53 -8.68
N THR A 227 -21.93 11.49 -9.89
CA THR A 227 -23.31 11.97 -10.15
C THR A 227 -24.36 11.08 -9.48
N LEU A 228 -24.13 9.76 -9.38
CA LEU A 228 -24.97 8.84 -8.58
C LEU A 228 -24.88 9.13 -7.07
N GLN A 229 -23.69 9.39 -6.55
CA GLN A 229 -23.51 9.73 -5.12
C GLN A 229 -24.08 11.12 -4.79
N GLN A 230 -23.87 12.11 -5.66
CA GLN A 230 -24.39 13.47 -5.47
C GLN A 230 -25.91 13.51 -5.60
N SER A 231 -26.51 12.74 -6.53
CA SER A 231 -27.97 12.60 -6.61
C SER A 231 -28.57 11.89 -5.40
N SER A 232 -27.92 10.84 -4.88
CA SER A 232 -28.31 10.16 -3.64
C SER A 232 -28.27 11.08 -2.41
N LEU A 233 -27.22 11.89 -2.27
CA LEU A 233 -27.10 12.88 -1.18
C LEU A 233 -28.08 14.05 -1.33
N THR A 234 -28.39 14.46 -2.56
CA THR A 234 -29.39 15.50 -2.83
C THR A 234 -30.79 14.99 -2.52
N LEU A 235 -31.10 13.74 -2.88
CA LEU A 235 -32.33 13.04 -2.48
C LEU A 235 -32.45 12.92 -0.96
N LYS A 236 -31.36 12.58 -0.26
CA LYS A 236 -31.34 12.51 1.20
C LYS A 236 -31.63 13.88 1.83
N ARG A 237 -31.00 14.94 1.32
CA ARG A 237 -31.23 16.33 1.77
C ARG A 237 -32.62 16.84 1.42
N GLU A 238 -33.19 16.48 0.27
CA GLU A 238 -34.56 16.83 -0.06
C GLU A 238 -35.56 16.08 0.82
N LEU A 239 -35.28 14.82 1.15
CA LEU A 239 -36.09 14.01 2.08
C LEU A 239 -36.03 14.59 3.50
N GLU A 240 -34.85 14.95 3.99
CA GLU A 240 -34.65 15.63 5.28
C GLU A 240 -35.33 17.01 5.30
N ARG A 241 -35.20 17.81 4.24
CA ARG A 241 -35.94 19.09 4.10
C ARG A 241 -37.44 18.91 4.01
N TRP A 242 -37.94 17.81 3.46
CA TRP A 242 -39.36 17.50 3.42
C TRP A 242 -39.87 17.07 4.79
N LEU A 243 -39.03 16.35 5.56
CA LEU A 243 -39.28 15.96 6.95
C LEU A 243 -39.19 17.16 7.91
N GLU A 244 -38.37 18.17 7.61
CA GLU A 244 -38.14 19.37 8.42
C GLU A 244 -39.03 20.58 8.06
N ARG A 245 -39.82 20.51 6.99
CA ARG A 245 -40.85 21.52 6.67
C ARG A 245 -42.05 21.43 7.62
N ARG A 246 -41.82 21.86 8.86
CA ARG A 246 -42.84 22.48 9.72
C ARG A 246 -42.69 24.01 9.60
N PRO A 247 -43.76 24.76 9.34
CA PRO A 247 -43.66 26.22 9.29
C PRO A 247 -43.63 26.76 10.71
N ASP A 248 -42.51 27.39 11.09
CA ASP A 248 -42.44 28.68 11.81
C ASP A 248 -41.13 28.81 12.61
N ALA A 249 -40.14 29.53 12.06
CA ALA A 249 -39.13 30.24 12.86
C ALA A 249 -38.45 31.37 12.04
N PRO A 250 -38.17 32.57 12.63
CA PRO A 250 -37.64 33.74 11.92
C PRO A 250 -36.09 33.74 11.85
N PRO A 251 -35.46 34.57 10.98
CA PRO A 251 -34.02 34.48 10.69
C PRO A 251 -33.15 35.21 11.72
N PRO A 252 -31.89 34.76 11.94
CA PRO A 252 -30.96 35.44 12.85
C PRO A 252 -30.08 36.49 12.15
N ILE A 253 -29.55 37.37 13.00
CA ILE A 253 -28.81 38.62 12.74
C ILE A 253 -27.34 38.33 12.39
N GLN A 254 -26.75 39.14 11.49
CA GLN A 254 -25.32 39.08 11.11
C GLN A 254 -24.41 39.80 12.13
N PRO A 255 -23.22 39.26 12.46
CA PRO A 255 -22.14 40.02 13.08
C PRO A 255 -21.12 40.55 12.06
N SER A 256 -20.49 41.65 12.47
CA SER A 256 -19.64 42.56 11.74
C SER A 256 -18.21 42.08 11.47
N ASP A 257 -17.63 42.66 10.42
CA ASP A 257 -16.23 42.59 9.97
C ASP A 257 -15.19 42.89 11.08
N ALA A 258 -14.41 41.88 11.49
CA ALA A 258 -13.07 42.04 12.07
C ALA A 258 -12.33 40.69 12.17
N ALA A 259 -11.75 40.20 11.06
CA ALA A 259 -10.59 39.29 11.02
C ALA A 259 -10.31 38.84 9.56
N ALA A 260 -9.95 39.79 8.70
CA ALA A 260 -9.43 39.46 7.37
C ALA A 260 -7.95 39.10 7.52
N HIS A 261 -7.64 37.81 7.70
CA HIS A 261 -6.46 37.08 7.21
C HIS A 261 -6.48 35.64 7.77
N ALA A 262 -7.45 34.84 7.33
CA ALA A 262 -7.38 33.39 7.43
C ALA A 262 -7.88 32.81 6.10
N ASN A 263 -7.04 32.00 5.46
CA ASN A 263 -7.29 31.42 4.14
C ASN A 263 -8.64 30.68 4.12
N ALA A 264 -9.52 31.11 3.21
CA ALA A 264 -10.85 30.55 2.95
C ALA A 264 -10.81 29.17 2.25
N SER A 265 -9.91 28.27 2.66
CA SER A 265 -9.82 26.89 2.16
C SER A 265 -10.29 25.84 3.18
N THR A 266 -10.47 26.19 4.46
CA THR A 266 -10.50 25.20 5.55
C THR A 266 -11.83 24.48 5.79
N THR A 267 -12.97 25.02 5.37
CA THR A 267 -14.29 24.44 5.75
C THR A 267 -14.84 23.36 4.80
N ILE A 268 -14.32 23.26 3.58
CA ILE A 268 -14.70 22.17 2.64
C ILE A 268 -13.72 20.99 2.75
N ASP A 269 -12.50 21.25 3.21
CA ASP A 269 -11.45 20.24 3.42
C ASP A 269 -11.60 19.53 4.78
N SER A 270 -12.14 20.20 5.82
CA SER A 270 -12.43 19.61 7.14
C SER A 270 -13.40 18.43 7.07
N TYR A 271 -14.58 18.59 6.44
CA TYR A 271 -15.57 17.51 6.29
C TYR A 271 -15.06 16.32 5.49
N LYS A 272 -14.22 16.56 4.47
CA LYS A 272 -13.60 15.48 3.69
C LYS A 272 -12.59 14.70 4.53
N TYR A 273 -11.85 15.39 5.40
CA TYR A 273 -10.90 14.78 6.33
C TYR A 273 -11.60 13.96 7.42
N VAL A 274 -12.72 14.45 7.98
CA VAL A 274 -13.54 13.67 8.93
C VAL A 274 -14.02 12.35 8.29
N GLY A 275 -14.51 12.40 7.05
CA GLY A 275 -14.93 11.21 6.32
C GLY A 275 -13.77 10.26 5.99
N PHE A 276 -12.56 10.79 5.77
CA PHE A 276 -11.35 10.00 5.58
C PHE A 276 -10.93 9.27 6.87
N GLU A 277 -10.89 9.97 8.01
CA GLU A 277 -10.60 9.34 9.31
C GLU A 277 -11.61 8.25 9.65
N ASP A 278 -12.91 8.50 9.45
CA ASP A 278 -13.97 7.51 9.69
C ASP A 278 -13.77 6.23 8.87
N GLN A 279 -13.27 6.35 7.64
CA GLN A 279 -13.05 5.22 6.75
C GLN A 279 -11.76 4.45 7.04
N PHE A 280 -10.66 5.15 7.38
CA PHE A 280 -9.32 4.55 7.40
C PHE A 280 -8.68 4.42 8.78
N ARG A 281 -9.07 5.25 9.77
CA ARG A 281 -8.54 5.19 11.14
C ARG A 281 -9.18 4.06 11.97
N GLY A 282 -10.41 3.70 11.61
CA GLY A 282 -11.19 2.64 12.24
C GLY A 282 -12.36 3.16 13.07
N SER A 283 -13.21 2.23 13.51
CA SER A 283 -14.40 2.60 14.27
C SER A 283 -14.06 3.22 15.64
N PRO A 284 -14.89 4.11 16.19
CA PRO A 284 -14.68 4.68 17.52
C PRO A 284 -14.42 3.63 18.61
N LYS A 285 -15.11 2.48 18.55
CA LYS A 285 -14.92 1.36 19.49
C LYS A 285 -13.51 0.75 19.41
N GLN A 286 -12.96 0.61 18.20
CA GLN A 286 -11.61 0.08 18.00
C GLN A 286 -10.54 1.08 18.45
N ILE A 287 -10.72 2.38 18.17
CA ILE A 287 -9.80 3.43 18.65
C ILE A 287 -9.82 3.47 20.17
N ARG A 288 -11.00 3.51 20.77
CA ARG A 288 -11.17 3.49 22.22
C ARG A 288 -10.46 2.31 22.88
N SER A 289 -10.68 1.09 22.37
CA SER A 289 -10.03 -0.11 22.92
C SER A 289 -8.49 -0.07 22.83
N ARG A 290 -7.92 0.62 21.83
CA ARG A 290 -6.47 0.84 21.76
C ARG A 290 -6.01 1.85 22.82
N LEU A 291 -6.73 2.95 22.97
CA LEU A 291 -6.38 4.03 23.89
C LEU A 291 -6.53 3.64 25.38
N GLU A 292 -7.37 2.64 25.70
CA GLU A 292 -7.48 2.07 27.05
C GLU A 292 -6.13 1.61 27.63
N ALA A 293 -5.18 1.19 26.78
CA ALA A 293 -3.86 0.75 27.20
C ALA A 293 -3.03 1.85 27.88
N TYR A 294 -3.36 3.13 27.64
CA TYR A 294 -2.65 4.29 28.23
C TYR A 294 -3.27 4.81 29.52
N LEU A 295 -4.48 4.37 29.89
CA LEU A 295 -5.14 4.81 31.13
C LEU A 295 -4.30 4.62 32.39
N PRO A 296 -3.58 3.49 32.58
CA PRO A 296 -2.73 3.32 33.77
C PRO A 296 -1.63 4.38 33.91
N ASP A 297 -1.21 5.04 32.82
CA ASP A 297 -0.21 6.10 32.88
C ASP A 297 -0.75 7.43 33.41
N PHE A 298 -2.08 7.58 33.45
CA PHE A 298 -2.77 8.78 33.94
C PHE A 298 -3.56 8.52 35.23
N GLU A 299 -3.38 7.37 35.87
CA GLU A 299 -4.07 7.05 37.13
C GLU A 299 -3.69 8.07 38.22
N GLY A 300 -4.70 8.68 38.84
CA GLY A 300 -4.51 9.74 39.83
C GLY A 300 -4.05 11.09 39.27
N ALA A 301 -3.91 11.22 37.94
CA ALA A 301 -3.63 12.49 37.30
C ALA A 301 -4.86 13.42 37.31
N SER A 302 -4.60 14.72 37.16
CA SER A 302 -5.60 15.77 36.94
C SER A 302 -5.04 16.75 35.93
N ASP A 303 -5.90 17.45 35.20
CA ASP A 303 -5.45 18.36 34.14
C ASP A 303 -4.65 17.64 33.05
N VAL A 304 -5.15 16.49 32.59
CA VAL A 304 -4.61 15.81 31.40
C VAL A 304 -5.05 16.57 30.15
N LEU A 305 -4.10 16.91 29.29
CA LEU A 305 -4.38 17.53 28.00
C LEU A 305 -4.30 16.47 26.90
N ASP A 306 -5.38 16.31 26.14
CA ASP A 306 -5.43 15.51 24.92
C ASP A 306 -5.28 16.43 23.71
N VAL A 307 -4.09 16.45 23.11
CA VAL A 307 -3.76 17.27 21.94
C VAL A 307 -4.13 16.51 20.69
N GLY A 308 -4.88 17.14 19.78
CA GLY A 308 -5.50 16.47 18.64
C GLY A 308 -6.58 15.49 19.09
N CYS A 309 -7.47 15.93 19.99
CA CYS A 309 -8.44 15.04 20.64
C CYS A 309 -9.45 14.41 19.66
N GLY A 310 -9.58 14.94 18.44
CA GLY A 310 -10.46 14.43 17.40
C GLY A 310 -11.89 14.27 17.92
N ARG A 311 -12.45 13.08 17.76
CA ARG A 311 -13.83 12.79 18.20
C ARG A 311 -13.95 12.65 19.74
N GLY A 312 -12.85 12.67 20.49
CA GLY A 312 -12.84 12.67 21.95
C GLY A 312 -12.90 11.29 22.62
N GLU A 313 -12.51 10.22 21.93
CA GLU A 313 -12.50 8.86 22.50
C GLU A 313 -11.63 8.74 23.75
N PHE A 314 -10.48 9.41 23.79
CA PHE A 314 -9.62 9.41 24.98
C PHE A 314 -10.23 10.22 26.13
N LEU A 315 -10.84 11.37 25.84
CA LEU A 315 -11.53 12.18 26.84
C LEU A 315 -12.69 11.43 27.52
N ASP A 316 -13.42 10.62 26.75
CA ASP A 316 -14.44 9.73 27.32
C ASP A 316 -13.84 8.71 28.29
N LEU A 317 -12.71 8.09 27.91
CA LEU A 317 -12.00 7.15 28.78
C LEU A 317 -11.53 7.83 30.06
N LEU A 318 -10.96 9.03 29.98
CA LEU A 318 -10.55 9.79 31.15
C LEU A 318 -11.75 10.09 32.07
N ARG A 319 -12.87 10.54 31.50
CA ARG A 319 -14.10 10.84 32.24
C ARG A 319 -14.67 9.62 32.97
N GLU A 320 -14.70 8.46 32.31
CA GLU A 320 -15.21 7.22 32.90
C GLU A 320 -14.37 6.68 34.04
N HIS A 321 -13.09 7.05 34.08
CA HIS A 321 -12.14 6.68 35.13
C HIS A 321 -11.89 7.81 36.14
N ASP A 322 -12.77 8.83 36.18
CA ASP A 322 -12.67 9.98 37.07
C ASP A 322 -11.33 10.75 36.96
N ILE A 323 -10.69 10.70 35.79
CA ILE A 323 -9.46 11.45 35.48
C ILE A 323 -9.86 12.77 34.83
N GLY A 324 -9.43 13.88 35.43
CA GLY A 324 -9.71 15.22 34.90
C GLY A 324 -8.94 15.49 33.61
N GLY A 325 -9.64 15.51 32.47
CA GLY A 325 -9.06 15.73 31.14
C GLY A 325 -9.74 16.85 30.34
N ARG A 326 -9.00 17.45 29.41
CA ARG A 326 -9.52 18.39 28.41
C ARG A 326 -8.85 18.17 27.06
N GLY A 327 -9.61 18.35 25.98
CA GLY A 327 -9.14 18.21 24.60
C GLY A 327 -8.74 19.54 23.98
N LEU A 328 -7.86 19.46 22.99
CA LEU A 328 -7.53 20.55 22.08
C LEU A 328 -7.49 19.99 20.66
N ASP A 329 -8.16 20.64 19.71
CA ASP A 329 -8.10 20.28 18.30
C ASP A 329 -8.09 21.52 17.40
N LEU A 330 -7.48 21.43 16.23
CA LEU A 330 -7.50 22.51 15.23
C LEU A 330 -8.81 22.50 14.44
N ASN A 331 -9.50 21.36 14.35
CA ASN A 331 -10.73 21.22 13.60
C ASN A 331 -11.95 21.54 14.46
N HIS A 332 -12.61 22.65 14.13
CA HIS A 332 -13.86 23.08 14.76
C HIS A 332 -14.93 21.97 14.83
N GLU A 333 -15.08 21.15 13.78
CA GLU A 333 -16.10 20.08 13.77
C GLU A 333 -15.82 19.00 14.82
N MET A 334 -14.54 18.69 15.08
CA MET A 334 -14.14 17.71 16.09
C MET A 334 -14.43 18.22 17.51
N VAL A 335 -14.21 19.51 17.74
CA VAL A 335 -14.54 20.19 19.00
C VAL A 335 -16.06 20.17 19.24
N GLU A 336 -16.87 20.48 18.22
CA GLU A 336 -18.33 20.40 18.30
C GLU A 336 -18.83 18.97 18.58
N VAL A 337 -18.20 17.95 17.98
CA VAL A 337 -18.48 16.54 18.29
C VAL A 337 -18.22 16.26 19.77
N CYS A 338 -17.09 16.71 20.32
CA CYS A 338 -16.77 16.57 21.74
C CYS A 338 -17.81 17.27 22.63
N HIS A 339 -18.16 18.52 22.32
CA HIS A 339 -19.15 19.29 23.06
C HIS A 339 -20.54 18.64 23.06
N SER A 340 -20.98 18.11 21.92
CA SER A 340 -22.26 17.39 21.82
C SER A 340 -22.35 16.16 22.74
N ARG A 341 -21.20 15.60 23.13
CA ARG A 341 -21.05 14.46 24.06
C ARG A 341 -20.79 14.89 25.51
N GLY A 342 -20.83 16.19 25.79
CA GLY A 342 -20.55 16.76 27.11
C GLY A 342 -19.08 16.64 27.51
N LEU A 343 -18.16 16.62 26.54
CA LEU A 343 -16.72 16.62 26.77
C LEU A 343 -16.17 18.06 26.73
N THR A 344 -15.13 18.28 27.52
CA THR A 344 -14.41 19.56 27.56
C THR A 344 -13.34 19.53 26.48
N ALA A 345 -13.55 20.25 25.38
CA ALA A 345 -12.57 20.45 24.32
C ALA A 345 -12.49 21.95 23.97
N ALA A 346 -11.39 22.39 23.38
CA ALA A 346 -11.23 23.74 22.85
C ALA A 346 -10.65 23.69 21.43
N GLU A 347 -11.03 24.66 20.60
CA GLU A 347 -10.41 24.87 19.31
C GLU A 347 -9.12 25.68 19.48
N GLY A 348 -8.00 25.20 18.95
CA GLY A 348 -6.76 25.95 18.99
C GLY A 348 -5.51 25.20 18.55
N ASP A 349 -4.47 25.99 18.29
CA ASP A 349 -3.12 25.53 17.98
C ASP A 349 -2.42 24.97 19.23
N ALA A 350 -1.78 23.81 19.10
CA ALA A 350 -1.19 23.10 20.23
C ALA A 350 -0.07 23.91 20.91
N LEU A 351 0.83 24.50 20.14
CA LEU A 351 1.95 25.27 20.67
C LEU A 351 1.45 26.56 21.33
N GLY A 352 0.62 27.33 20.63
CA GLY A 352 0.04 28.56 21.17
C GLY A 352 -0.78 28.31 22.45
N TYR A 353 -1.54 27.21 22.49
CA TYR A 353 -2.28 26.81 23.69
C TYR A 353 -1.35 26.45 24.85
N LEU A 354 -0.32 25.62 24.61
CA LEU A 354 0.66 25.25 25.62
C LEU A 354 1.39 26.47 26.17
N GLU A 355 1.86 27.38 25.31
CA GLU A 355 2.55 28.61 25.73
C GLU A 355 1.69 29.51 26.63
N GLY A 356 0.37 29.55 26.39
CA GLY A 356 -0.59 30.29 27.20
C GLY A 356 -0.87 29.69 28.58
N LEU A 357 -0.48 28.43 28.82
CA LEU A 357 -0.67 27.79 30.14
C LEU A 357 0.41 28.23 31.14
N PRO A 358 0.10 28.29 32.44
CA PRO A 358 1.11 28.42 33.48
C PRO A 358 2.07 27.21 33.47
N ASP A 359 3.33 27.44 33.84
CA ASP A 359 4.29 26.35 34.02
C ASP A 359 3.82 25.37 35.12
N LYS A 360 4.14 24.09 34.95
CA LYS A 360 3.77 23.01 35.89
C LYS A 360 2.26 22.95 36.19
N SER A 361 1.43 23.24 35.20
CA SER A 361 -0.03 23.22 35.32
C SER A 361 -0.68 21.91 34.88
N LEU A 362 -0.07 21.14 33.98
CA LEU A 362 -0.63 19.91 33.41
C LEU A 362 -0.22 18.66 34.22
N GLY A 363 -1.17 17.79 34.54
CA GLY A 363 -0.86 16.50 35.18
C GLY A 363 -0.56 15.37 34.19
N GLY A 364 -0.77 15.60 32.90
CA GLY A 364 -0.38 14.69 31.82
C GLY A 364 -0.65 15.29 30.44
N LEU A 365 -0.02 14.74 29.41
CA LEU A 365 -0.28 15.10 28.02
C LEU A 365 -0.35 13.83 27.15
N MET A 366 -1.38 13.73 26.32
CA MET A 366 -1.52 12.72 25.28
C MET A 366 -1.56 13.42 23.92
N ALA A 367 -0.90 12.86 22.92
CA ALA A 367 -1.12 13.20 21.52
C ALA A 367 -1.08 11.91 20.69
N ALA A 368 -2.25 11.46 20.24
CA ALA A 368 -2.39 10.20 19.51
C ALA A 368 -2.59 10.46 18.01
N GLN A 369 -1.65 10.02 17.18
CA GLN A 369 -1.66 10.20 15.73
C GLN A 369 -1.69 11.69 15.35
N VAL A 370 -0.82 12.48 15.99
CA VAL A 370 -0.69 13.94 15.77
C VAL A 370 0.69 14.33 15.27
N VAL A 371 1.75 13.77 15.86
CA VAL A 371 3.13 14.22 15.65
C VAL A 371 3.63 14.00 14.22
N GLU A 372 3.05 13.07 13.48
CA GLU A 372 3.31 12.79 12.06
C GLU A 372 2.83 13.91 11.11
N HIS A 373 1.91 14.75 11.56
CA HIS A 373 1.40 15.92 10.83
C HIS A 373 2.19 17.20 11.15
N LEU A 374 3.15 17.15 12.07
CA LEU A 374 3.87 18.33 12.53
C LEU A 374 5.18 18.51 11.77
N ASP A 375 5.45 19.75 11.36
CA ASP A 375 6.77 20.12 10.89
C ASP A 375 7.82 19.93 12.00
N PRO A 376 9.06 19.46 11.69
CA PRO A 376 10.06 19.16 12.71
C PRO A 376 10.39 20.31 13.66
N GLY A 377 10.41 21.55 13.14
CA GLY A 377 10.64 22.75 13.95
C GLY A 377 9.52 22.99 14.97
N TYR A 378 8.27 22.78 14.56
CA TYR A 378 7.10 22.91 15.42
C TYR A 378 7.07 21.81 16.48
N LEU A 379 7.37 20.55 16.10
CA LEU A 379 7.45 19.43 17.04
C LEU A 379 8.45 19.71 18.18
N MET A 380 9.65 20.21 17.85
CA MET A 380 10.65 20.55 18.87
C MET A 380 10.14 21.64 19.84
N GLN A 381 9.52 22.69 19.31
CA GLN A 381 8.94 23.76 20.14
C GLN A 381 7.80 23.24 21.02
N MET A 382 6.94 22.38 20.49
CA MET A 382 5.85 21.75 21.24
C MET A 382 6.39 20.87 22.37
N LEU A 383 7.44 20.08 22.14
CA LEU A 383 8.07 19.26 23.17
C LEU A 383 8.66 20.11 24.30
N ASP A 384 9.36 21.18 23.95
CA ASP A 384 9.95 22.12 24.93
C ASP A 384 8.85 22.80 25.76
N ALA A 385 7.79 23.28 25.11
CA ALA A 385 6.63 23.86 25.79
C ALA A 385 5.97 22.84 26.72
N ALA A 386 5.69 21.63 26.22
CA ALA A 386 5.08 20.55 27.01
C ALA A 386 5.92 20.21 28.24
N TYR A 387 7.25 20.11 28.11
CA TYR A 387 8.15 19.88 29.23
C TYR A 387 7.97 20.96 30.30
N HIS A 388 7.90 22.24 29.95
CA HIS A 388 7.69 23.33 30.92
C HIS A 388 6.30 23.31 31.56
N LYS A 389 5.25 22.90 30.84
CA LYS A 389 3.86 22.91 31.33
C LYS A 389 3.48 21.70 32.18
N LEU A 390 4.13 20.55 32.02
CA LEU A 390 3.85 19.33 32.82
C LEU A 390 4.27 19.46 34.28
N ARG A 391 3.57 18.87 35.25
CA ARG A 391 4.03 18.83 36.64
C ARG A 391 5.19 17.82 36.77
N PRO A 392 6.09 17.97 37.76
CA PRO A 392 6.98 16.88 38.14
C PRO A 392 6.18 15.63 38.51
N GLY A 393 6.62 14.47 38.05
CA GLY A 393 5.93 13.18 38.11
C GLY A 393 4.93 12.92 36.97
N SER A 394 4.62 13.91 36.13
CA SER A 394 3.65 13.75 35.04
C SER A 394 4.26 13.14 33.78
N LYS A 395 3.40 12.49 33.00
CA LYS A 395 3.76 11.81 31.76
C LYS A 395 3.29 12.57 30.52
N ILE A 396 4.09 12.46 29.46
CA ILE A 396 3.72 12.78 28.08
C ILE A 396 3.71 11.48 27.28
N ILE A 397 2.67 11.26 26.47
CA ILE A 397 2.55 10.09 25.60
C ILE A 397 2.27 10.58 24.18
N LEU A 398 3.15 10.21 23.26
CA LEU A 398 3.07 10.56 21.84
C LEU A 398 2.96 9.26 21.04
N GLU A 399 1.76 8.92 20.57
CA GLU A 399 1.51 7.77 19.70
C GLU A 399 1.53 8.19 18.23
N THR A 400 2.17 7.39 17.38
CA THR A 400 2.18 7.57 15.93
C THR A 400 2.42 6.24 15.20
N ILE A 401 2.23 6.24 13.88
CA ILE A 401 2.53 5.11 13.00
C ILE A 401 4.02 4.76 13.08
N ASN A 402 4.35 3.48 13.11
CA ASN A 402 5.73 2.98 13.18
C ASN A 402 6.39 2.86 11.79
N PRO A 403 7.24 3.81 11.34
CA PRO A 403 7.90 3.70 10.05
C PRO A 403 9.00 2.64 10.01
N ALA A 404 9.43 2.10 11.17
CA ALA A 404 10.38 0.99 11.21
C ALA A 404 9.73 -0.35 10.80
N CYS A 405 8.40 -0.42 10.78
CA CYS A 405 7.66 -1.51 10.18
C CYS A 405 7.39 -1.18 8.70
N TRP A 406 7.97 -1.96 7.79
CA TRP A 406 7.82 -1.70 6.35
C TRP A 406 6.34 -1.66 5.92
N TYR A 407 5.53 -2.61 6.40
CA TYR A 407 4.11 -2.64 6.07
C TYR A 407 3.39 -1.39 6.56
N ALA A 408 3.63 -0.96 7.81
CA ALA A 408 2.99 0.23 8.36
C ALA A 408 3.36 1.50 7.58
N PHE A 409 4.61 1.62 7.13
CA PHE A 409 5.04 2.75 6.31
C PHE A 409 4.31 2.81 4.95
N PHE A 410 4.31 1.71 4.19
CA PHE A 410 3.75 1.70 2.83
C PHE A 410 2.23 1.59 2.77
N GLU A 411 1.60 0.92 3.75
CA GLU A 411 0.15 0.75 3.75
C GLU A 411 -0.57 1.82 4.57
N SER A 412 -0.03 2.23 5.71
CA SER A 412 -0.71 3.18 6.60
C SER A 412 -0.17 4.60 6.44
N TYR A 413 1.15 4.80 6.56
CA TYR A 413 1.72 6.14 6.63
C TYR A 413 1.53 6.93 5.32
N ILE A 414 1.93 6.39 4.17
CA ILE A 414 1.83 7.13 2.90
C ILE A 414 0.40 7.25 2.35
N ARG A 415 -0.59 6.60 2.98
CA ARG A 415 -1.99 6.65 2.58
C ARG A 415 -2.62 8.00 2.92
N ASP A 416 -2.21 8.59 4.03
CA ASP A 416 -2.60 9.93 4.42
C ASP A 416 -1.62 10.94 3.81
N VAL A 417 -2.14 11.76 2.90
CA VAL A 417 -1.36 12.78 2.18
C VAL A 417 -1.03 14.00 3.04
N THR A 418 -1.61 14.10 4.24
CA THR A 418 -1.38 15.20 5.18
C THR A 418 -0.21 14.92 6.13
N HIS A 419 0.33 13.70 6.16
CA HIS A 419 1.54 13.41 6.92
C HIS A 419 2.75 14.17 6.34
N VAL A 420 3.57 14.72 7.22
CA VAL A 420 4.71 15.58 6.86
C VAL A 420 6.01 14.80 6.87
N ARG A 421 6.34 14.13 7.98
CA ARG A 421 7.58 13.34 8.13
C ARG A 421 7.35 12.05 8.93
N PRO A 422 7.87 10.90 8.47
CA PRO A 422 7.83 9.69 9.26
C PRO A 422 8.77 9.85 10.44
N LEU A 423 8.28 9.60 11.65
CA LEU A 423 9.08 9.70 12.87
C LEU A 423 9.53 8.31 13.30
N HIS A 424 10.83 8.05 13.24
CA HIS A 424 11.38 6.80 13.74
C HIS A 424 11.31 6.78 15.27
N PRO A 425 11.02 5.62 15.92
CA PRO A 425 10.93 5.53 17.38
C PRO A 425 12.15 6.10 18.11
N ASP A 426 13.36 5.74 17.68
CA ASP A 426 14.61 6.25 18.27
C ASP A 426 14.75 7.77 18.11
N THR A 427 14.27 8.34 17.00
CA THR A 427 14.29 9.79 16.78
C THR A 427 13.35 10.49 17.74
N LEU A 428 12.11 10.01 17.88
CA LEU A 428 11.14 10.62 18.80
C LEU A 428 11.63 10.49 20.26
N GLN A 429 12.18 9.33 20.63
CA GLN A 429 12.78 9.11 21.94
C GLN A 429 13.92 10.12 22.20
N TYR A 430 14.84 10.26 21.24
CA TYR A 430 15.94 11.23 21.35
C TYR A 430 15.43 12.66 21.50
N LEU A 431 14.45 13.07 20.69
CA LEU A 431 13.87 14.42 20.74
C LEU A 431 13.27 14.71 22.13
N MET A 432 12.50 13.78 22.68
CA MET A 432 11.93 13.92 24.02
C MET A 432 13.03 14.01 25.10
N LEU A 433 14.05 13.15 25.04
CA LEU A 433 15.20 13.25 25.95
C LEU A 433 15.90 14.61 25.84
N SER A 434 16.07 15.10 24.61
CA SER A 434 16.74 16.38 24.34
C SER A 434 15.94 17.60 24.82
N SER A 435 14.61 17.51 24.83
CA SER A 435 13.70 18.53 25.39
C SER A 435 13.59 18.48 26.92
N GLY A 436 14.28 17.54 27.58
CA GLY A 436 14.45 17.52 29.04
C GLY A 436 13.68 16.43 29.78
N PHE A 437 12.89 15.59 29.10
CA PHE A 437 12.28 14.42 29.73
C PHE A 437 13.37 13.42 30.16
N GLN A 438 13.30 12.90 31.38
CA GLN A 438 14.42 12.14 31.97
C GLN A 438 14.31 10.63 31.75
N LYS A 439 13.09 10.13 31.58
CA LYS A 439 12.83 8.73 31.22
C LYS A 439 11.91 8.72 30.02
N VAL A 440 12.32 8.07 28.94
CA VAL A 440 11.52 7.95 27.74
C VAL A 440 11.55 6.50 27.27
N ASP A 441 10.40 5.83 27.35
CA ASP A 441 10.21 4.45 26.93
C ASP A 441 9.42 4.39 25.61
N VAL A 442 9.80 3.48 24.72
CA VAL A 442 9.04 3.21 23.49
C VAL A 442 8.19 1.97 23.71
N ARG A 443 6.88 2.09 23.48
CA ARG A 443 5.91 0.99 23.58
C ARG A 443 5.30 0.74 22.21
N TYR A 444 5.44 -0.47 21.70
CA TYR A 444 4.86 -0.85 20.42
C TYR A 444 3.42 -1.36 20.61
N SER A 445 2.56 -1.06 19.64
CA SER A 445 1.14 -1.43 19.66
C SER A 445 0.66 -1.85 18.26
N ALA A 446 -0.58 -2.32 18.17
CA ALA A 446 -1.17 -2.83 16.92
C ALA A 446 -0.26 -3.87 16.20
N PRO A 447 0.00 -5.04 16.81
CA PRO A 447 0.86 -6.06 16.19
C PRO A 447 0.25 -6.54 14.86
N PHE A 448 1.10 -6.76 13.86
CA PHE A 448 0.68 -7.36 12.60
C PHE A 448 0.17 -8.79 12.84
N PRO A 449 -0.99 -9.19 12.28
CA PRO A 449 -1.57 -10.52 12.51
C PRO A 449 -0.61 -11.66 12.19
N ASP A 450 -0.42 -12.60 13.12
CA ASP A 450 0.56 -13.69 13.01
C ASP A 450 0.26 -14.65 11.84
N ASP A 451 -1.03 -14.85 11.53
CA ASP A 451 -1.50 -15.69 10.42
C ASP A 451 -1.14 -15.12 9.04
N SER A 452 -0.90 -13.81 8.97
CA SER A 452 -0.58 -13.08 7.75
C SER A 452 0.92 -12.86 7.55
N LYS A 453 1.76 -13.25 8.52
CA LYS A 453 3.23 -13.20 8.42
C LYS A 453 3.77 -14.27 7.47
N LEU A 454 5.03 -14.14 7.07
CA LEU A 454 5.72 -15.19 6.32
C LEU A 454 5.78 -16.46 7.17
N GLN A 455 5.24 -17.54 6.61
CA GLN A 455 5.15 -18.83 7.29
C GLN A 455 6.48 -19.57 7.21
N SER A 456 6.79 -20.32 8.26
CA SER A 456 7.91 -21.26 8.24
C SER A 456 7.53 -22.56 7.54
N VAL A 457 8.49 -23.17 6.86
CA VAL A 457 8.36 -24.51 6.31
C VAL A 457 8.47 -25.51 7.47
N PRO A 458 7.48 -26.41 7.66
CA PRO A 458 7.56 -27.43 8.69
C PRO A 458 8.75 -28.36 8.45
N THR A 459 9.51 -28.66 9.49
CA THR A 459 10.56 -29.69 9.40
C THR A 459 9.89 -31.04 9.18
N LEU A 460 10.05 -31.61 7.99
CA LEU A 460 9.64 -32.98 7.72
C LEU A 460 10.53 -33.90 8.56
N ALA A 461 9.93 -34.67 9.47
CA ALA A 461 10.62 -35.75 10.17
C ALA A 461 10.90 -36.88 9.16
N VAL A 462 11.91 -36.71 8.32
CA VAL A 462 12.30 -37.74 7.35
C VAL A 462 13.10 -38.80 8.09
N ALA A 463 12.45 -39.94 8.38
CA ALA A 463 13.01 -41.06 9.13
C ALA A 463 14.10 -41.86 8.40
N THR A 464 14.88 -41.26 7.51
CA THR A 464 15.96 -41.94 6.78
C THR A 464 17.25 -41.13 6.86
N GLY A 465 18.15 -41.55 7.76
CA GLY A 465 19.46 -40.95 7.98
C GLY A 465 20.42 -41.17 6.80
N GLY A 466 20.38 -40.27 5.82
CA GLY A 466 21.34 -40.19 4.72
C GLY A 466 21.69 -38.74 4.40
N GLU A 467 22.83 -38.52 3.73
CA GLU A 467 23.38 -37.18 3.40
C GLU A 467 22.40 -36.24 2.66
N ARG A 468 21.45 -36.79 1.88
CA ARG A 468 20.43 -35.96 1.20
C ARG A 468 19.38 -35.38 2.17
N THR A 469 19.19 -36.01 3.32
CA THR A 469 18.27 -35.53 4.36
C THR A 469 18.86 -34.30 5.06
N SER A 470 20.18 -34.29 5.32
CA SER A 470 20.86 -33.13 5.91
C SER A 470 20.88 -31.91 4.99
N ASP A 471 20.98 -32.09 3.67
CA ASP A 471 20.95 -30.96 2.72
C ASP A 471 19.56 -30.28 2.70
N ILE A 472 18.49 -31.08 2.74
CA ILE A 472 17.11 -30.55 2.79
C ILE A 472 16.85 -29.84 4.12
N GLU A 473 17.32 -30.39 5.24
CA GLU A 473 17.21 -29.74 6.55
C GLU A 473 17.96 -28.40 6.59
N ALA A 474 19.15 -28.31 5.99
CA ALA A 474 19.91 -27.06 5.89
C ALA A 474 19.17 -25.99 5.07
N VAL A 475 18.54 -26.39 3.96
CA VAL A 475 17.70 -25.48 3.14
C VAL A 475 16.47 -25.02 3.94
N ILE A 476 15.77 -25.92 4.62
CA ILE A 476 14.61 -25.57 5.47
C ILE A 476 15.03 -24.59 6.57
N SER A 477 16.14 -24.84 7.27
CA SER A 477 16.68 -23.91 8.27
C SER A 477 16.92 -22.53 7.67
N THR A 478 17.62 -22.47 6.53
CA THR A 478 17.94 -21.21 5.85
C THR A 478 16.69 -20.43 5.45
N VAL A 479 15.68 -21.12 4.89
CA VAL A 479 14.40 -20.51 4.52
C VAL A 479 13.68 -19.97 5.74
N ASN A 480 13.61 -20.74 6.83
CA ASN A 480 12.94 -20.33 8.07
C ASN A 480 13.66 -19.15 8.75
N GLU A 481 14.99 -19.15 8.76
CA GLU A 481 15.79 -18.03 9.25
C GLU A 481 15.55 -16.76 8.43
N ASN A 482 15.48 -16.87 7.10
CA ASN A 482 15.20 -15.73 6.24
C ASN A 482 13.76 -15.22 6.41
N ALA A 483 12.77 -16.11 6.52
CA ALA A 483 11.39 -15.72 6.82
C ALA A 483 11.29 -15.00 8.17
N SER A 484 12.00 -15.49 9.19
CA SER A 484 12.09 -14.83 10.50
C SER A 484 12.70 -13.43 10.40
N LYS A 485 13.86 -13.29 9.73
CA LYS A 485 14.50 -11.97 9.50
C LYS A 485 13.59 -11.00 8.76
N LEU A 486 12.90 -11.46 7.72
CA LEU A 486 11.94 -10.63 6.99
C LEU A 486 10.75 -10.24 7.87
N ASN A 487 10.18 -11.15 8.65
CA ASN A 487 9.09 -10.83 9.59
C ASN A 487 9.51 -9.78 10.63
N THR A 488 10.76 -9.80 11.11
CA THR A 488 11.27 -8.79 12.05
C THR A 488 11.45 -7.38 11.45
N LEU A 489 11.36 -7.24 10.13
CA LEU A 489 11.47 -5.95 9.43
C LEU A 489 10.13 -5.52 8.81
N LEU A 490 9.41 -6.46 8.21
CA LEU A 490 8.25 -6.18 7.40
C LEU A 490 6.94 -6.19 8.18
N PHE A 491 6.80 -7.12 9.15
CA PHE A 491 5.53 -7.48 9.76
C PHE A 491 5.62 -7.47 11.29
N THR A 492 5.93 -6.29 11.84
CA THR A 492 6.13 -6.10 13.29
C THR A 492 4.91 -5.48 13.96
N HIS A 493 5.03 -4.25 14.45
CA HIS A 493 3.98 -3.47 15.09
C HIS A 493 3.66 -2.26 14.22
N LEU A 494 2.39 -1.99 14.01
CA LEU A 494 1.95 -0.94 13.10
C LEU A 494 2.11 0.46 13.71
N ASP A 495 1.96 0.55 15.03
CA ASP A 495 2.00 1.79 15.77
C ASP A 495 3.05 1.69 16.90
N TYR A 496 3.50 2.83 17.39
CA TYR A 496 4.27 2.92 18.63
C TYR A 496 3.92 4.20 19.38
N ALA A 497 4.17 4.20 20.69
CA ALA A 497 4.08 5.36 21.54
C ALA A 497 5.39 5.61 22.28
N ALA A 498 5.86 6.85 22.25
CA ALA A 498 6.95 7.32 23.09
C ALA A 498 6.36 7.91 24.38
N VAL A 499 6.72 7.35 25.53
CA VAL A 499 6.22 7.71 26.86
C VAL A 499 7.34 8.38 27.63
N GLY A 500 7.23 9.69 27.83
CA GLY A 500 8.19 10.50 28.58
C GLY A 500 7.71 10.83 29.98
N GLU A 501 8.59 10.78 30.97
CA GLU A 501 8.33 11.26 32.33
C GLU A 501 9.10 12.56 32.59
N ARG A 502 8.42 13.56 33.14
CA ARG A 502 9.04 14.74 33.74
C ARG A 502 9.29 14.44 35.22
N LEU A 503 10.53 14.20 35.63
CA LEU A 503 10.87 13.90 37.03
C LEU A 503 10.98 15.13 37.94
#